data_AF-A0A524HBD4-F1
#
_entry.id   AF-A0A524HBD4-F1
#
_cell.length_a   1.000
_cell.length_b   1.000
_cell.length_c   1.000
_cell.angle_alpha   90.00
_cell.angle_beta   90.00
_cell.angle_gamma   90.00
#
_symmetry.space_group_name_H-M   'P 1'
#
loop_
_entity.id
_entity.type
_entity.pdbx_description
1 polymer ?
#
loop_
_entity_poly.entity_id
_entity_poly.type
_entity_poly.pdbx_seq_one_letter_code
_entity_poly.pdbx_strand_id
1 'polypeptide(L)'
;MFGLSVIDITVIVLYFIIVIVIGFYSARRIKNQEDYFLAGRRFGKFIQTFASFGQGTSADSPVGVTTTTFTNGIAGVWSALLYIFATPLYWLVMPWMRRLRLLTLGDFFEERYGSKLMAGVYAIIGSIGMMTITSVGFAAMTITIVALAPKPYEDLTVKEAAEYRMAEEFDQLRAKDYRTLSPTEQERLEQLTLLKPAKMFSYIDSNILIWVVCIIVMIYAVSGGLEAAFLTDT
;
A
#
# COMPACT_ATOMS: atom_id res chain seq x y z
N MET A 1 16.29 15.85 14.35
CA MET A 1 15.68 16.51 13.17
C MET A 1 14.51 15.63 12.74
N PHE A 2 13.31 16.19 12.55
CA PHE A 2 12.06 15.47 12.20
C PHE A 2 11.38 14.64 13.32
N GLY A 3 11.73 14.84 14.59
CA GLY A 3 11.13 14.07 15.70
C GLY A 3 11.59 12.60 15.82
N LEU A 4 12.42 12.12 14.89
CA LEU A 4 13.01 10.77 14.89
C LEU A 4 14.43 10.77 15.46
N SER A 5 14.82 9.67 16.11
CA SER A 5 16.18 9.47 16.59
C SER A 5 17.14 9.32 15.40
N VAL A 6 18.41 9.70 15.61
CA VAL A 6 19.47 9.48 14.60
C VAL A 6 19.60 7.99 14.27
N ILE A 7 19.31 7.12 15.23
CA ILE A 7 19.30 5.66 15.06
C ILE A 7 18.23 5.25 14.05
N ASP A 8 17.00 5.78 14.17
CA ASP A 8 15.88 5.43 13.29
C ASP A 8 16.17 5.81 11.84
N ILE A 9 16.68 7.03 11.63
CA ILE A 9 17.06 7.52 10.29
C ILE A 9 18.16 6.63 9.70
N THR A 10 19.16 6.23 10.49
CA THR A 10 20.25 5.37 10.04
C THR A 10 19.73 4.00 9.59
N VAL A 11 18.82 3.39 10.35
CA VAL A 11 18.21 2.10 10.00
C VAL A 11 17.40 2.19 8.72
N ILE A 12 16.60 3.25 8.55
CA ILE A 12 15.81 3.48 7.32
C ILE A 12 16.71 3.62 6.09
N VAL A 13 17.76 4.43 6.17
CA VAL A 13 18.70 4.63 5.06
C VAL A 13 19.43 3.32 4.72
N LEU A 14 19.90 2.59 5.74
CA LEU A 14 20.55 1.29 5.54
C LEU A 14 19.62 0.29 4.86
N TYR A 15 18.36 0.24 5.27
CA TYR A 15 17.34 -0.64 4.67
C TYR A 15 17.16 -0.34 3.17
N PHE A 16 16.95 0.91 2.78
CA PHE A 16 16.81 1.28 1.36
C PHE A 16 18.07 0.97 0.55
N ILE A 17 19.26 1.16 1.12
CA ILE A 17 20.52 0.80 0.45
C ILE A 17 20.56 -0.71 0.18
N ILE A 18 20.23 -1.54 1.17
CA ILE A 18 20.23 -3.01 1.02
C ILE A 18 19.26 -3.43 -0.08
N VAL A 19 18.03 -2.89 -0.08
CA VAL A 19 17.01 -3.18 -1.10
C VAL A 19 17.48 -2.81 -2.51
N ILE A 20 18.08 -1.62 -2.67
CA ILE A 20 18.62 -1.16 -3.96
C ILE A 20 19.78 -2.06 -4.42
N VAL A 21 20.67 -2.46 -3.52
CA VAL A 21 21.79 -3.36 -3.83
C VAL A 21 21.29 -4.73 -4.29
N ILE A 22 20.28 -5.29 -3.62
CA ILE A 22 19.65 -6.56 -4.02
C ILE A 22 19.01 -6.42 -5.41
N GLY A 23 18.26 -5.33 -5.65
CA GLY A 23 17.65 -5.04 -6.95
C GLY A 23 18.68 -4.99 -8.07
N PHE A 24 19.78 -4.26 -7.86
CA PHE A 24 20.85 -4.14 -8.85
C PHE A 24 21.64 -5.43 -9.05
N TYR A 25 21.84 -6.22 -7.99
CA TYR A 25 22.47 -7.54 -8.08
C TYR A 25 21.62 -8.52 -8.89
N SER A 26 20.31 -8.55 -8.65
CA SER A 26 19.35 -9.34 -9.41
C SER A 26 19.28 -8.90 -10.87
N ALA A 27 19.26 -7.58 -11.13
CA ALA A 27 19.22 -7.00 -12.48
C ALA A 27 20.31 -7.56 -13.40
N ARG A 28 21.53 -7.78 -12.87
CA ARG A 28 22.66 -8.31 -13.63
C ARG A 28 22.52 -9.78 -14.02
N ARG A 29 21.61 -10.52 -13.40
CA ARG A 29 21.36 -11.96 -13.66
C ARG A 29 20.25 -12.20 -14.68
N ILE A 30 19.43 -11.18 -14.96
CA ILE A 30 18.32 -11.27 -15.90
C ILE A 30 18.86 -11.25 -17.33
N LYS A 31 18.61 -12.32 -18.09
CA LYS A 31 19.02 -12.42 -19.51
C LYS A 31 17.83 -12.45 -20.45
N ASN A 32 16.72 -13.06 -20.02
CA ASN A 32 15.52 -13.26 -20.85
C ASN A 32 14.24 -12.85 -20.10
N GLN A 33 13.12 -12.75 -20.82
CA GLN A 33 11.80 -12.43 -20.25
C GLN A 33 11.33 -13.46 -19.21
N GLU A 34 11.65 -14.75 -19.40
CA GLU A 34 11.36 -15.79 -18.40
C GLU A 34 12.17 -15.61 -17.11
N ASP A 35 13.40 -15.10 -17.19
CA ASP A 35 14.18 -14.75 -16.00
C ASP A 35 13.57 -13.53 -15.30
N TYR A 36 13.06 -12.56 -16.05
CA TYR A 36 12.43 -11.37 -15.50
C TYR A 36 11.09 -11.67 -14.81
N PHE A 37 10.19 -12.44 -15.43
CA PHE A 37 8.83 -12.68 -14.92
C PHE A 37 8.69 -13.93 -14.05
N LEU A 38 9.55 -14.93 -14.22
CA LEU A 38 9.45 -16.21 -13.51
C LEU A 38 10.70 -16.55 -12.70
N ALA A 39 11.69 -15.65 -12.65
CA ALA A 39 13.00 -15.89 -12.02
C ALA A 39 13.64 -17.22 -12.50
N GLY A 40 13.44 -17.53 -13.79
CA GLY A 40 13.92 -18.76 -14.42
C GLY A 40 13.34 -20.05 -13.81
N ARG A 41 12.22 -19.96 -13.08
CA ARG A 41 11.57 -21.08 -12.37
C ARG A 41 12.49 -21.81 -11.38
N ARG A 42 13.52 -21.13 -10.86
CA ARG A 42 14.57 -21.73 -10.03
C ARG A 42 14.21 -21.80 -8.54
N PHE A 43 13.22 -21.03 -8.11
CA PHE A 43 12.81 -21.00 -6.70
C PHE A 43 12.14 -22.31 -6.30
N GLY A 44 12.68 -22.97 -5.27
CA GLY A 44 12.10 -24.18 -4.69
C GLY A 44 10.79 -23.91 -3.94
N LYS A 45 10.12 -24.99 -3.51
CA LYS A 45 8.83 -24.90 -2.80
C LYS A 45 8.91 -24.02 -1.54
N PHE A 46 10.02 -24.08 -0.82
CA PHE A 46 10.23 -23.32 0.42
C PHE A 46 10.16 -21.81 0.19
N ILE A 47 10.99 -21.29 -0.73
CA ILE A 47 11.03 -19.87 -1.08
C ILE A 47 9.67 -19.42 -1.63
N GLN A 48 9.01 -20.24 -2.45
CA GLN A 48 7.67 -19.93 -2.96
C GLN A 48 6.61 -19.81 -1.85
N THR A 49 6.69 -20.62 -0.79
CA THR A 49 5.76 -20.51 0.35
C THR A 49 5.98 -19.21 1.11
N PHE A 50 7.23 -18.83 1.41
CA PHE A 50 7.53 -17.56 2.07
C PHE A 50 7.13 -16.36 1.22
N ALA A 51 7.42 -16.38 -0.08
CA ALA A 51 7.00 -15.32 -0.99
C ALA A 51 5.47 -15.22 -1.10
N SER A 52 4.76 -16.35 -1.13
CA SER A 52 3.28 -16.34 -1.11
C SER A 52 2.73 -15.79 0.20
N PHE A 53 3.41 -16.08 1.32
CA PHE A 53 3.05 -15.55 2.63
C PHE A 53 3.35 -14.05 2.74
N GLY A 54 4.49 -13.59 2.22
CA GLY A 54 4.86 -12.17 2.13
C GLY A 54 3.86 -11.39 1.27
N GLN A 55 3.48 -11.93 0.11
CA GLN A 55 2.44 -11.34 -0.73
C GLN A 55 1.07 -11.29 -0.04
N GLY A 56 0.73 -12.28 0.79
CA GLY A 56 -0.49 -12.27 1.60
C GLY A 56 -0.45 -11.33 2.81
N THR A 57 0.74 -10.95 3.27
CA THR A 57 0.96 -10.09 4.45
C THR A 57 1.55 -8.74 4.03
N SER A 58 0.92 -8.14 3.03
CA SER A 58 1.32 -6.84 2.50
C SER A 58 0.99 -5.70 3.48
N ALA A 59 1.74 -4.60 3.43
CA ALA A 59 1.60 -3.49 4.38
C ALA A 59 0.25 -2.76 4.32
N ASP A 60 -0.48 -2.85 3.20
CA ASP A 60 -1.82 -2.31 3.02
C ASP A 60 -2.90 -3.12 3.75
N SER A 61 -2.71 -4.43 3.88
CA SER A 61 -3.69 -5.33 4.49
C SER A 61 -4.00 -4.99 5.96
N PRO A 62 -2.99 -4.79 6.86
CA PRO A 62 -3.25 -4.38 8.23
C PRO A 62 -3.97 -3.04 8.34
N VAL A 63 -3.64 -2.06 7.48
CA VAL A 63 -4.25 -0.73 7.51
C VAL A 63 -5.74 -0.82 7.12
N GLY A 64 -6.06 -1.61 6.10
CA GLY A 64 -7.45 -1.87 5.70
C GLY A 64 -8.25 -2.59 6.79
N VAL A 65 -7.69 -3.65 7.39
CA VAL A 65 -8.36 -4.43 8.44
C VAL A 65 -8.54 -3.61 9.72
N THR A 66 -7.56 -2.78 10.09
CA THR A 66 -7.64 -1.90 11.26
C THR A 66 -8.73 -0.85 11.06
N THR A 67 -8.80 -0.25 9.87
CA THR A 67 -9.83 0.76 9.54
C THR A 67 -11.23 0.17 9.54
N THR A 68 -11.40 -1.03 8.97
CA THR A 68 -12.71 -1.72 8.94
C THR A 68 -13.13 -2.22 10.32
N THR A 69 -12.18 -2.66 11.14
CA THR A 69 -12.44 -3.06 12.55
C THR A 69 -12.76 -1.85 13.43
N PHE A 70 -12.10 -0.71 13.22
CA PHE A 70 -12.40 0.52 13.95
C PHE A 70 -13.81 1.03 13.65
N THR A 71 -14.28 0.89 12.41
CA THR A 71 -15.60 1.37 11.98
C THR A 71 -16.73 0.39 12.27
N ASN A 72 -16.51 -0.92 12.08
CA ASN A 72 -17.54 -1.96 12.21
C ASN A 72 -17.40 -2.81 13.49
N GLY A 73 -16.47 -2.45 14.38
CA GLY A 73 -16.15 -3.26 15.56
C GLY A 73 -15.56 -4.63 15.18
N ILE A 74 -15.82 -5.64 16.01
CA ILE A 74 -15.28 -7.01 15.81
C ILE A 74 -15.70 -7.64 14.46
N ALA A 75 -16.80 -7.16 13.87
CA ALA A 75 -17.23 -7.61 12.55
C ALA A 75 -16.22 -7.26 11.43
N GLY A 76 -15.36 -6.26 11.63
CA GLY A 76 -14.30 -5.92 10.69
C GLY A 76 -13.27 -7.03 10.45
N VAL A 77 -13.14 -7.99 11.39
CA VAL A 77 -12.24 -9.15 11.25
C VAL A 77 -12.60 -10.01 10.04
N TRP A 78 -13.88 -10.01 9.61
CA TRP A 78 -14.31 -10.72 8.40
C TRP A 78 -13.62 -10.24 7.12
N SER A 79 -13.15 -8.99 7.07
CA SER A 79 -12.39 -8.46 5.94
C SER A 79 -11.07 -9.22 5.70
N ALA A 80 -10.40 -9.62 6.79
CA ALA A 80 -9.19 -10.43 6.72
C ALA A 80 -9.50 -11.91 6.42
N LEU A 81 -10.59 -12.44 7.00
CA LEU A 81 -10.97 -13.84 6.86
C LEU A 81 -11.49 -14.21 5.46
N LEU A 82 -11.78 -13.23 4.60
CA LEU A 82 -12.25 -13.46 3.24
C LEU A 82 -11.26 -14.30 2.40
N TYR A 83 -9.95 -14.19 2.71
CA TYR A 83 -8.91 -15.04 2.10
C TYR A 83 -9.08 -16.54 2.37
N ILE A 84 -9.73 -16.93 3.48
CA ILE A 84 -10.01 -18.33 3.79
C ILE A 84 -10.93 -18.95 2.73
N PHE A 85 -11.86 -18.16 2.17
CA PHE A 85 -12.75 -18.63 1.11
C PHE A 85 -12.11 -18.57 -0.28
N ALA A 86 -11.16 -17.66 -0.49
CA ALA A 86 -10.44 -17.54 -1.76
C ALA A 86 -9.35 -18.61 -1.93
N THR A 87 -8.70 -19.03 -0.85
CA THR A 87 -7.55 -19.97 -0.90
C THR A 87 -7.85 -21.33 -1.55
N PRO A 88 -9.01 -21.98 -1.35
CA PRO A 88 -9.34 -23.21 -2.07
C PRO A 88 -9.43 -23.03 -3.59
N LEU A 89 -9.83 -21.86 -4.07
CA LEU A 89 -9.87 -21.57 -5.51
C LEU A 89 -8.47 -21.55 -6.11
N TYR A 90 -7.47 -21.05 -5.38
CA TYR A 90 -6.08 -21.10 -5.84
C TYR A 90 -5.59 -22.54 -6.01
N TRP A 91 -5.98 -23.47 -5.13
CA TRP A 91 -5.59 -24.88 -5.28
C TRP A 91 -6.18 -25.55 -6.51
N LEU A 92 -7.38 -25.13 -6.93
CA LEU A 92 -8.03 -25.62 -8.14
C LEU A 92 -7.42 -25.03 -9.42
N VAL A 93 -7.11 -23.72 -9.40
CA VAL A 93 -6.65 -22.99 -10.60
C VAL A 93 -5.14 -23.14 -10.83
N MET A 94 -4.33 -23.20 -9.78
CA MET A 94 -2.87 -23.26 -9.88
C MET A 94 -2.32 -24.46 -10.68
N PRO A 95 -2.85 -25.70 -10.55
CA PRO A 95 -2.40 -26.82 -11.36
C PRO A 95 -2.59 -26.58 -12.86
N TRP A 96 -3.69 -25.92 -13.24
CA TRP A 96 -3.96 -25.60 -14.65
C TRP A 96 -2.98 -24.54 -15.16
N MET A 97 -2.78 -23.46 -14.40
CA MET A 97 -1.82 -22.41 -14.76
C MET A 97 -0.39 -22.95 -14.91
N ARG A 98 0.03 -23.89 -14.05
CA ARG A 98 1.35 -24.54 -14.15
C ARG A 98 1.50 -25.42 -15.40
N ARG A 99 0.42 -26.01 -15.91
CA ARG A 99 0.44 -26.84 -17.13
C ARG A 99 0.48 -26.01 -18.40
N LEU A 100 -0.16 -24.83 -18.40
CA LEU A 100 -0.20 -23.93 -19.55
C LEU A 100 1.17 -23.32 -19.89
N ARG A 101 2.08 -23.20 -18.91
CA ARG A 101 3.45 -22.67 -19.07
C ARG A 101 3.55 -21.26 -19.68
N LEU A 102 2.44 -20.51 -19.68
CA LEU A 102 2.34 -19.14 -20.16
C LEU A 102 3.09 -18.16 -19.23
N LEU A 103 3.53 -17.03 -19.78
CA LEU A 103 4.23 -15.99 -19.01
C LEU A 103 3.21 -15.09 -18.31
N THR A 104 2.14 -14.70 -19.00
CA THR A 104 1.10 -13.83 -18.47
C THR A 104 -0.29 -14.46 -18.56
N LEU A 105 -1.22 -13.97 -17.73
CA LEU A 105 -2.64 -14.28 -17.87
C LEU A 105 -3.24 -13.70 -19.17
N GLY A 106 -2.61 -12.67 -19.76
CA GLY A 106 -3.01 -12.14 -21.08
C GLY A 106 -2.76 -13.15 -22.19
N ASP A 107 -1.60 -13.83 -22.16
CA ASP A 107 -1.23 -14.87 -23.13
C ASP A 107 -2.26 -16.02 -23.11
N PHE A 108 -2.89 -16.28 -21.96
CA PHE A 108 -3.95 -17.28 -21.86
C PHE A 108 -5.17 -16.89 -22.70
N PHE A 109 -5.56 -15.62 -22.71
CA PHE A 109 -6.64 -15.15 -23.56
C PHE A 109 -6.27 -15.19 -25.04
N GLU A 110 -5.00 -14.93 -25.38
CA GLU A 110 -4.52 -15.09 -26.75
C GLU A 110 -4.60 -16.55 -27.20
N GLU A 111 -4.06 -17.49 -26.42
CA GLU A 111 -4.04 -18.92 -26.74
C GLU A 111 -5.46 -19.51 -26.79
N ARG A 112 -6.35 -19.08 -25.88
CA ARG A 112 -7.71 -19.62 -25.78
C ARG A 112 -8.65 -19.10 -26.86
N TYR A 113 -8.53 -17.83 -27.24
CA TYR A 113 -9.47 -17.15 -28.14
C TYR A 113 -8.86 -16.76 -29.50
N GLY A 114 -7.56 -16.98 -29.71
CA GLY A 114 -6.85 -16.66 -30.96
C GLY A 114 -6.77 -15.17 -31.27
N SER A 115 -6.98 -14.30 -30.27
CA SER A 115 -7.07 -12.85 -30.47
C SER A 115 -6.12 -12.07 -29.56
N LYS A 116 -5.13 -11.42 -30.19
CA LYS A 116 -4.22 -10.46 -29.54
C LYS A 116 -4.96 -9.25 -28.94
N LEU A 117 -6.11 -8.90 -29.51
CA LEU A 117 -6.90 -7.78 -29.00
C LEU A 117 -7.50 -8.11 -27.63
N MET A 118 -7.94 -9.35 -27.41
CA MET A 118 -8.45 -9.78 -26.10
C MET A 118 -7.35 -9.80 -25.04
N ALA A 119 -6.15 -10.27 -25.40
CA ALA A 119 -4.99 -10.21 -24.51
C ALA A 119 -4.61 -8.76 -24.16
N GLY A 120 -4.64 -7.84 -25.13
CA GLY A 120 -4.39 -6.42 -24.92
C GLY A 120 -5.42 -5.77 -23.99
N VAL A 121 -6.72 -6.04 -24.21
CA VAL A 121 -7.80 -5.53 -23.33
C VAL A 121 -7.64 -6.06 -21.91
N TYR A 122 -7.35 -7.35 -21.74
CA TYR A 122 -7.08 -7.93 -20.43
C TYR A 122 -5.87 -7.27 -19.74
N ALA A 123 -4.78 -7.06 -20.48
CA ALA A 123 -3.58 -6.40 -19.95
C ALA A 123 -3.88 -4.96 -19.49
N ILE A 124 -4.68 -4.19 -20.24
CA ILE A 124 -5.08 -2.83 -19.87
C ILE A 124 -5.93 -2.83 -18.60
N ILE A 125 -6.98 -3.66 -18.56
CA ILE A 125 -7.88 -3.75 -17.40
C ILE A 125 -7.10 -4.21 -16.16
N GLY A 126 -6.24 -5.23 -16.30
CA GLY A 126 -5.37 -5.71 -15.24
C GLY A 126 -4.39 -4.65 -14.74
N SER A 127 -3.80 -3.88 -15.65
CA SER A 127 -2.89 -2.77 -15.30
C SER A 127 -3.61 -1.69 -14.51
N ILE A 128 -4.82 -1.27 -14.93
CA ILE A 128 -5.63 -0.28 -14.21
C ILE A 128 -6.01 -0.80 -12.81
N GLY A 129 -6.37 -2.09 -12.71
CA GLY A 129 -6.65 -2.73 -11.43
C GLY A 129 -5.45 -2.70 -10.49
N MET A 130 -4.27 -3.08 -10.98
CA MET A 130 -3.02 -3.06 -10.20
C MET A 130 -2.60 -1.64 -9.81
N MET A 131 -2.82 -0.64 -10.67
CA MET A 131 -2.59 0.77 -10.34
C MET A 131 -3.48 1.23 -9.18
N THR A 132 -4.72 0.76 -9.12
CA THR A 132 -5.65 1.10 -8.04
C THR A 132 -5.20 0.50 -6.71
N ILE A 133 -4.81 -0.78 -6.72
CA ILE A 133 -4.35 -1.49 -5.51
C ILE A 133 -3.04 -0.86 -4.98
N THR A 134 -2.08 -0.61 -5.87
CA THR A 134 -0.80 0.02 -5.48
C THR A 134 -0.99 1.43 -4.94
N SER A 135 -1.93 2.21 -5.50
CA SER A 135 -2.29 3.55 -4.98
C SER A 135 -2.77 3.50 -3.53
N VAL A 136 -3.63 2.53 -3.18
CA VAL A 136 -4.08 2.33 -1.79
C VAL A 136 -2.90 2.00 -0.87
N GLY A 137 -1.96 1.17 -1.33
CA GLY A 137 -0.74 0.87 -0.59
C GLY A 137 0.15 2.09 -0.32
N PHE A 138 0.34 2.96 -1.31
CA PHE A 138 1.09 4.21 -1.14
C PHE A 138 0.39 5.17 -0.17
N ALA A 139 -0.94 5.26 -0.23
CA ALA A 139 -1.72 6.08 0.70
C ALA A 139 -1.58 5.56 2.15
N ALA A 140 -1.70 4.24 2.35
CA ALA A 140 -1.53 3.61 3.65
C ALA A 140 -0.13 3.89 4.24
N MET A 141 0.93 3.69 3.44
CA MET A 141 2.31 4.00 3.82
C MET A 141 2.47 5.47 4.24
N THR A 142 1.90 6.40 3.47
CA THR A 142 2.00 7.84 3.74
C THR A 142 1.35 8.19 5.08
N ILE A 143 0.17 7.64 5.37
CA ILE A 143 -0.53 7.84 6.65
C ILE A 143 0.33 7.33 7.81
N THR A 144 0.97 6.16 7.67
CA THR A 144 1.84 5.62 8.71
C THR A 144 3.07 6.50 8.95
N ILE A 145 3.71 7.02 7.91
CA ILE A 145 4.90 7.87 8.05
C ILE A 145 4.53 9.22 8.71
N VAL A 146 3.42 9.82 8.30
CA VAL A 146 2.90 11.05 8.92
C VAL A 146 2.57 10.83 10.40
N ALA A 147 2.02 9.66 10.75
CA ALA A 147 1.73 9.30 12.14
C ALA A 147 2.99 9.06 12.99
N LEU A 148 4.10 8.62 12.39
CA LEU A 148 5.37 8.37 13.09
C LEU A 148 6.22 9.62 13.31
N ALA A 149 6.05 10.64 12.47
CA ALA A 149 6.77 11.92 12.58
C ALA A 149 5.79 13.09 12.81
N PRO A 150 5.00 13.08 13.91
CA PRO A 150 4.07 14.15 14.20
C PRO A 150 4.83 15.42 14.55
N LYS A 151 4.31 16.54 14.05
CA LYS A 151 4.80 17.86 14.35
C LYS A 151 4.24 18.31 15.70
N PRO A 152 5.08 18.67 16.69
CA PRO A 152 4.61 19.21 17.97
C PRO A 152 3.89 20.54 17.73
N TYR A 153 2.94 20.87 18.63
CA TYR A 153 2.10 22.07 18.51
C TYR A 153 2.92 23.35 18.32
N GLU A 154 4.09 23.42 18.94
CA GLU A 154 5.00 24.57 18.94
C GLU A 154 5.59 24.87 17.55
N ASP A 155 5.71 23.85 16.68
CA ASP A 155 6.26 24.02 15.34
C ASP A 155 5.18 24.25 14.28
N LEU A 156 3.89 24.12 14.61
CA LEU A 156 2.79 24.26 13.66
C LEU A 156 2.81 25.63 12.99
N THR A 157 2.65 25.64 11.66
CA THR A 157 2.48 26.89 10.92
C THR A 157 1.14 27.54 11.26
N VAL A 158 1.00 28.84 11.01
CA VAL A 158 -0.24 29.60 11.33
C VAL A 158 -1.50 28.97 10.72
N LYS A 159 -1.37 28.35 9.53
CA LYS A 159 -2.48 27.63 8.87
C LYS A 159 -2.80 26.31 9.58
N GLU A 160 -1.79 25.49 9.86
CA GLU A 160 -1.94 24.21 10.57
C GLU A 160 -2.48 24.41 12.00
N ALA A 161 -2.02 25.46 12.69
CA ALA A 161 -2.51 25.80 14.02
C ALA A 161 -3.98 26.26 14.00
N ALA A 162 -4.41 26.97 12.96
CA ALA A 162 -5.81 27.35 12.78
C ALA A 162 -6.70 26.12 12.52
N GLU A 163 -6.24 25.20 11.68
CA GLU A 163 -6.94 23.95 11.38
C GLU A 163 -7.00 23.01 12.59
N TYR A 164 -5.90 22.90 13.35
CA TYR A 164 -5.87 22.17 14.61
C TYR A 164 -6.90 22.69 15.61
N ARG A 165 -7.03 24.02 15.75
CA ARG A 165 -8.05 24.65 16.61
C ARG A 165 -9.46 24.33 16.15
N MET A 166 -9.72 24.36 14.84
CA MET A 166 -11.03 23.96 14.28
C MET A 166 -11.34 22.49 14.57
N ALA A 167 -10.34 21.63 14.55
CA ALA A 167 -10.51 20.22 14.88
C ALA A 167 -10.71 19.99 16.40
N GLU A 168 -10.10 20.79 17.26
CA GLU A 168 -10.36 20.80 18.70
C GLU A 168 -11.79 21.28 19.01
N GLU A 169 -12.22 22.36 18.36
CA GLU A 169 -13.59 22.87 18.42
C GLU A 169 -14.60 21.80 17.97
N PHE A 170 -14.32 21.11 16.86
CA PHE A 170 -15.16 20.02 16.37
C PHE A 170 -15.35 18.89 17.39
N ASP A 171 -14.27 18.45 18.04
CA ASP A 171 -14.35 17.39 19.06
C ASP A 171 -15.11 17.85 20.30
N GLN A 172 -14.93 19.10 20.72
CA GLN A 172 -15.68 19.67 21.85
C GLN A 172 -17.18 19.75 21.55
N LEU A 173 -17.55 20.18 20.35
CA LEU A 173 -18.96 20.27 19.93
C LEU A 173 -19.58 18.87 19.75
N ARG A 174 -18.82 17.90 19.24
CA ARG A 174 -19.26 16.51 19.08
C ARG A 174 -19.39 15.76 20.41
N ALA A 175 -18.60 16.13 21.42
CA ALA A 175 -18.68 15.54 22.76
C ALA A 175 -19.92 16.01 23.56
N LYS A 176 -20.49 17.17 23.20
CA LYS A 176 -21.75 17.67 23.77
C LYS A 176 -22.95 16.97 23.10
N ASP A 177 -24.04 16.78 23.83
CA ASP A 177 -25.29 16.25 23.26
C ASP A 177 -25.88 17.28 22.29
N TYR A 178 -26.14 16.88 21.04
CA TYR A 178 -26.65 17.71 19.95
C TYR A 178 -27.83 18.59 20.36
N ARG A 179 -28.72 18.05 21.20
CA ARG A 179 -29.95 18.72 21.68
C ARG A 179 -29.69 19.85 22.68
N THR A 180 -28.50 19.88 23.26
CA THR A 180 -28.08 20.89 24.25
C THR A 180 -27.26 22.03 23.65
N LEU A 181 -26.87 21.90 22.37
CA LEU A 181 -26.14 22.96 21.66
C LEU A 181 -27.08 24.08 21.21
N SER A 182 -26.56 25.30 21.25
CA SER A 182 -27.24 26.47 20.70
C SER A 182 -27.40 26.35 19.17
N PRO A 183 -28.38 27.06 18.55
CA PRO A 183 -28.58 27.03 17.10
C PRO A 183 -27.32 27.38 16.29
N THR A 184 -26.50 28.30 16.79
CA THR A 184 -25.23 28.71 16.17
C THR A 184 -24.15 27.64 16.29
N GLU A 185 -24.12 26.91 17.41
CA GLU A 185 -23.18 25.79 17.60
C GLU A 185 -23.57 24.58 16.73
N GLN A 186 -24.86 24.38 16.48
CA GLN A 186 -25.36 23.34 15.57
C GLN A 186 -24.94 23.62 14.12
N GLU A 187 -25.12 24.85 13.64
CA GLU A 187 -24.67 25.27 12.31
C GLU A 187 -23.15 25.15 12.17
N ARG A 188 -22.40 25.53 13.23
CA ARG A 188 -20.95 25.40 13.28
C ARG A 188 -20.49 23.94 13.25
N LEU A 189 -21.18 23.06 13.97
CA LEU A 189 -20.91 21.62 13.95
C LEU A 189 -21.17 21.03 12.55
N GLU A 190 -22.24 21.47 11.87
CA GLU A 190 -22.53 21.03 10.50
C GLU A 190 -21.44 21.50 9.52
N GLN A 191 -21.01 22.75 9.61
CA GLN A 191 -19.88 23.28 8.83
C GLN A 191 -18.58 22.50 9.07
N LEU A 192 -18.23 22.24 10.33
CA LEU A 192 -17.02 21.49 10.68
C LEU A 192 -17.12 20.01 10.26
N THR A 193 -18.33 19.43 10.26
CA THR A 193 -18.59 18.08 9.74
C THR A 193 -18.32 17.98 8.24
N LEU A 194 -18.67 19.03 7.47
CA LEU A 194 -18.38 19.12 6.04
C LEU A 194 -16.89 19.35 5.76
N LEU A 195 -16.23 20.19 6.58
CA LEU A 195 -14.82 20.54 6.40
C LEU A 195 -13.84 19.42 6.82
N LYS A 196 -14.21 18.55 7.78
CA LYS A 196 -13.36 17.46 8.31
C LYS A 196 -11.91 17.91 8.62
N PRO A 197 -11.72 18.89 9.53
CA PRO A 197 -10.42 19.48 9.81
C PRO A 197 -9.42 18.44 10.36
N ALA A 198 -8.16 18.52 9.92
CA ALA A 198 -7.10 17.60 10.33
C ALA A 198 -6.49 17.96 11.70
N LYS A 199 -6.11 16.92 12.48
CA LYS A 199 -5.42 17.08 13.77
C LYS A 199 -3.93 16.74 13.75
N MET A 200 -3.53 15.93 12.78
CA MET A 200 -2.19 15.37 12.69
C MET A 200 -1.47 16.01 11.51
N PHE A 201 -0.45 16.80 11.81
CA PHE A 201 0.44 17.40 10.82
C PHE A 201 1.84 16.79 11.02
N SER A 202 2.56 16.52 9.93
CA SER A 202 3.92 15.97 9.98
C SER A 202 4.92 16.97 9.42
N TYR A 203 6.17 16.85 9.84
CA TYR A 203 7.28 17.58 9.22
C TYR A 203 7.53 17.15 7.77
N ILE A 204 7.08 15.96 7.38
CA ILE A 204 7.27 15.41 6.04
C ILE A 204 6.03 15.72 5.21
N ASP A 205 6.23 16.40 4.07
CA ASP A 205 5.18 16.64 3.08
C ASP A 205 4.79 15.32 2.40
N SER A 206 3.53 14.94 2.56
CA SER A 206 2.96 13.72 2.00
C SER A 206 3.13 13.61 0.48
N ASN A 207 2.99 14.71 -0.27
CA ASN A 207 3.10 14.68 -1.72
C ASN A 207 4.55 14.45 -2.16
N ILE A 208 5.51 15.13 -1.53
CA ILE A 208 6.93 14.95 -1.84
C ILE A 208 7.36 13.52 -1.51
N LEU A 209 6.93 13.00 -0.36
CA LEU A 209 7.21 11.63 0.05
C LEU A 209 6.70 10.61 -0.97
N ILE A 210 5.44 10.75 -1.41
CA ILE A 210 4.86 9.87 -2.43
C ILE A 210 5.72 9.88 -3.71
N TRP A 211 6.10 11.07 -4.20
CA TRP A 211 6.93 11.17 -5.41
C TRP A 211 8.30 10.51 -5.25
N VAL A 212 8.98 10.74 -4.13
CA VAL A 212 10.29 10.13 -3.85
C VAL A 212 10.19 8.61 -3.82
N VAL A 213 9.21 8.06 -3.08
CA VAL A 213 9.04 6.60 -2.99
C VAL A 213 8.62 6.03 -4.35
N CYS A 214 7.73 6.68 -5.09
CA CYS A 214 7.37 6.27 -6.46
C CYS A 214 8.59 6.17 -7.37
N ILE A 215 9.52 7.13 -7.31
CA ILE A 215 10.76 7.10 -8.10
C ILE A 215 11.62 5.90 -7.69
N ILE A 216 11.81 5.67 -6.40
CA ILE A 216 12.59 4.53 -5.88
C ILE A 216 11.96 3.21 -6.34
N VAL A 217 10.64 3.08 -6.20
CA VAL A 217 9.89 1.88 -6.60
C VAL A 217 9.96 1.67 -8.11
N MET A 218 9.88 2.73 -8.93
CA MET A 218 10.05 2.60 -10.38
C MET A 218 11.46 2.13 -10.74
N ILE A 219 12.50 2.69 -10.14
CA ILE A 219 13.89 2.28 -10.38
C ILE A 219 14.06 0.81 -9.99
N TYR A 220 13.53 0.42 -8.82
CA TYR A 220 13.58 -0.96 -8.33
C TYR A 220 12.81 -1.92 -9.22
N ALA A 221 11.56 -1.60 -9.57
CA ALA A 221 10.70 -2.45 -10.39
C ALA A 221 11.26 -2.66 -11.79
N VAL A 222 11.80 -1.61 -12.42
CA VAL A 222 12.40 -1.70 -13.76
C VAL A 222 13.72 -2.48 -13.75
N SER A 223 14.51 -2.38 -12.67
CA SER A 223 15.82 -3.01 -12.61
C SER A 223 15.79 -4.46 -12.12
N GLY A 224 15.03 -4.78 -11.08
CA GLY A 224 15.19 -6.00 -10.30
C GLY A 224 14.47 -7.26 -10.81
N GLY A 225 13.41 -7.10 -11.61
CA GLY A 225 12.52 -8.19 -12.03
C GLY A 225 11.92 -8.97 -10.85
N LEU A 226 11.33 -10.14 -11.14
CA LEU A 226 10.71 -10.99 -10.12
C LEU A 226 11.74 -11.57 -9.13
N GLU A 227 12.97 -11.85 -9.57
CA GLU A 227 14.02 -12.38 -8.68
C GLU A 227 14.39 -11.40 -7.56
N ALA A 228 14.44 -10.09 -7.83
CA ALA A 228 14.67 -9.09 -6.78
C ALA A 228 13.51 -9.04 -5.80
N ALA A 229 12.27 -9.00 -6.30
CA ALA A 229 11.07 -8.96 -5.46
C ALA A 229 11.02 -10.15 -4.50
N PHE A 230 11.35 -11.35 -4.97
CA PHE A 230 11.44 -12.52 -4.09
C PHE A 230 12.55 -12.36 -3.05
N LEU A 231 13.73 -11.88 -3.41
CA LEU A 231 14.84 -11.72 -2.46
C LEU A 231 14.58 -10.64 -1.39
N THR A 232 13.73 -9.66 -1.67
CA THR A 232 13.34 -8.63 -0.69
C THR A 232 12.12 -9.03 0.13
N ASP A 233 11.22 -9.84 -0.42
CA ASP A 233 9.96 -10.22 0.23
C ASP A 233 10.00 -11.58 0.95
N THR A 234 11.07 -12.37 0.80
CA THR A 234 11.28 -13.66 1.51
C THR A 234 12.14 -13.50 2.75
#